data_AF-A0A914EJT0-F1
#
_entry.id   AF-A0A914EJT0-F1
#
_cell.length_a   1.000
_cell.length_b   1.000
_cell.length_c   1.000
_cell.angle_alpha   90.00
_cell.angle_beta   90.00
_cell.angle_gamma   90.00
#
_symmetry.space_group_name_H-M   'P 1'
#
loop_
_entity.id
_entity.type
_entity.pdbx_description
1 polymer ?
#
loop_
_entity_poly.entity_id
_entity_poly.type
_entity_poly.pdbx_seq_one_letter_code
_entity_poly.pdbx_strand_id
1 'polypeptide(L)'
;MDSAQAESISALVNTLEKAIAGEEADWKTLCLTITQLVKDQMTIMQEIMAFLKENSAEAKERYRSLVIFGLPEPIASTPSERIEEDKRTITQLLDELDVEAVPTAIYRLLSNKSFDKPRPRLLKLVLSTSAQSEILCEAQRSWLDLLNFRRSLYFPFFGARMV
;
A
#
# COMPACT_ATOMS: atom_id res chain seq x y z
N MET A 1 -5.55 6.20 -28.80
CA MET A 1 -4.41 6.67 -29.60
C MET A 1 -4.84 7.99 -30.20
N ASP A 2 -4.33 9.09 -29.66
CA ASP A 2 -4.65 10.42 -30.15
C ASP A 2 -4.11 10.59 -31.57
N SER A 3 -4.90 11.23 -32.44
CA SER A 3 -4.57 11.48 -33.84
C SER A 3 -3.19 12.16 -34.02
N ALA A 4 -2.78 12.97 -33.04
CA ALA A 4 -1.49 13.66 -33.02
C ALA A 4 -0.27 12.71 -32.94
N GLN A 5 -0.37 11.59 -32.21
CA GLN A 5 0.73 10.61 -32.14
C GLN A 5 0.88 9.85 -33.46
N ALA A 6 -0.23 9.54 -34.13
CA ALA A 6 -0.21 8.86 -35.42
C ALA A 6 0.41 9.73 -36.52
N GLU A 7 0.09 11.03 -36.54
CA GLU A 7 0.71 11.99 -37.46
C GLU A 7 2.22 12.16 -37.19
N SER A 8 2.64 12.22 -35.93
CA SER A 8 4.06 12.32 -35.57
C SER A 8 4.86 11.09 -35.97
N ILE A 9 4.27 9.89 -35.88
CA ILE A 9 4.90 8.64 -36.33
C ILE A 9 5.00 8.61 -37.86
N SER A 10 3.95 9.02 -38.57
CA SER A 10 3.96 9.10 -40.04
C SER A 10 5.03 10.07 -40.56
N ALA A 11 5.18 11.23 -39.93
CA ALA A 11 6.21 12.21 -40.28
C ALA A 11 7.64 11.68 -40.07
N LEU A 12 7.88 10.93 -39.00
CA LEU A 12 9.15 10.26 -38.74
C LEU A 12 9.48 9.19 -39.78
N VAL A 13 8.51 8.34 -40.12
CA VAL A 13 8.68 7.30 -41.17
C VAL A 13 9.03 7.94 -42.50
N ASN A 14 8.31 8.98 -42.91
CA ASN A 14 8.58 9.70 -44.16
C ASN A 14 9.97 10.38 -44.17
N THR A 15 10.44 10.86 -43.02
CA THR A 15 11.78 11.47 -42.90
C THR A 15 12.89 10.42 -42.96
N LEU A 16 12.66 9.23 -42.40
CA LEU A 16 13.56 8.08 -42.49
C LEU A 16 13.64 7.54 -43.93
N GLU A 17 12.51 7.43 -44.62
CA GLU A 17 12.48 7.00 -46.03
C GLU A 17 13.28 7.95 -46.94
N LYS A 18 13.17 9.27 -46.70
CA LYS A 18 13.97 10.28 -47.43
C LYS A 18 15.47 10.20 -47.12
N ALA A 19 15.83 9.90 -45.87
CA ALA A 19 17.22 9.73 -45.45
C ALA A 19 17.88 8.48 -46.06
N ILE A 20 17.12 7.38 -46.18
CA ILE A 20 17.56 6.14 -46.82
C ILE A 20 17.72 6.34 -48.35
N ALA A 21 16.92 7.23 -48.94
CA ALA A 21 16.98 7.57 -50.37
C ALA A 21 18.21 8.40 -50.79
N GLY A 22 19.10 8.76 -49.86
CA GLY A 22 20.37 9.41 -50.16
C GLY A 22 20.31 10.93 -50.36
N GLU A 23 19.17 11.57 -50.08
CA GLU A 23 19.15 13.01 -49.81
C GLU A 23 19.70 13.25 -48.41
N GLU A 24 20.56 14.27 -48.29
CA GLU A 24 21.41 14.68 -47.16
C GLU A 24 20.63 14.94 -45.85
N ALA A 25 19.97 13.92 -45.32
CA ALA A 25 19.37 13.96 -44.01
C ALA A 25 20.48 13.81 -42.98
N ASP A 26 20.68 14.85 -42.18
CA ASP A 26 21.66 14.87 -41.10
C ASP A 26 21.39 13.71 -40.13
N TRP A 27 22.17 12.64 -40.26
CA TRP A 27 22.07 11.41 -39.49
C TRP A 27 22.12 11.68 -37.98
N LYS A 28 22.76 12.78 -37.56
CA LYS A 28 22.80 13.19 -36.16
C LYS A 28 21.43 13.60 -35.67
N THR A 29 20.72 14.41 -36.46
CA THR A 29 19.34 14.83 -36.15
C THR A 29 18.39 13.62 -36.09
N LEU A 30 18.53 12.66 -37.00
CA LEU A 30 17.76 11.40 -36.95
C LEU A 30 18.07 10.56 -35.71
N CYS A 31 19.36 10.34 -35.40
CA CYS A 31 19.77 9.62 -34.20
C CYS A 31 19.27 10.30 -32.91
N LEU A 32 19.33 11.63 -32.84
CA LEU A 32 18.83 12.40 -31.69
C LEU A 32 17.31 12.25 -31.54
N THR A 33 16.57 12.30 -32.64
CA THR A 33 15.11 12.19 -32.60
C THR A 33 14.66 10.77 -32.21
N ILE A 34 15.32 9.74 -32.75
CA ILE A 34 15.06 8.34 -32.38
C ILE A 34 15.39 8.10 -30.90
N THR A 35 16.55 8.57 -30.43
CA THR A 35 16.92 8.41 -29.01
C THR A 35 15.98 9.15 -28.07
N GLN A 36 15.47 10.32 -28.47
CA GLN A 36 14.46 11.04 -27.70
C GLN A 36 13.12 10.28 -27.66
N LEU A 37 12.64 9.80 -28.81
CA LEU A 37 11.39 9.03 -28.87
C LEU A 37 11.45 7.76 -28.01
N VAL A 38 12.59 7.05 -28.03
CA VAL A 38 12.79 5.85 -27.18
C VAL A 38 12.76 6.23 -25.70
N LYS A 39 13.38 7.36 -25.32
CA LYS A 39 13.31 7.86 -23.93
C LYS A 39 11.89 8.19 -23.51
N ASP A 40 11.15 8.91 -24.35
CA ASP A 40 9.77 9.30 -24.08
C ASP A 40 8.87 8.07 -23.91
N GLN A 41 9.03 7.06 -24.77
CA GLN A 41 8.34 5.77 -24.63
C GLN A 41 8.70 5.05 -23.32
N MET A 42 9.98 5.10 -22.92
CA MET A 42 10.43 4.54 -21.64
C MET A 42 9.80 5.25 -20.44
N THR A 43 9.66 6.57 -20.49
CA THR A 43 9.01 7.35 -19.43
C THR A 43 7.52 7.01 -19.32
N ILE A 44 6.80 6.95 -20.44
CA ILE A 44 5.38 6.54 -20.47
C ILE A 44 5.22 5.13 -19.88
N MET A 45 6.11 4.20 -20.25
CA MET A 45 6.09 2.84 -19.69
C MET A 45 6.28 2.84 -18.17
N GLN A 46 7.16 3.69 -17.65
CA GLN A 46 7.40 3.83 -16.21
C GLN A 46 6.18 4.39 -15.47
N GLU A 47 5.52 5.40 -16.03
CA GLU A 47 4.30 5.98 -15.47
C GLU A 47 3.16 4.96 -15.44
N ILE A 48 2.96 4.21 -16.53
CA ILE A 48 1.97 3.13 -16.58
C ILE A 48 2.27 2.06 -15.53
N MET A 49 3.54 1.64 -15.40
CA MET A 49 3.93 0.65 -14.39
C MET A 49 3.71 1.16 -12.97
N ALA A 50 4.00 2.43 -12.68
CA ALA A 50 3.74 3.05 -11.39
C ALA A 50 2.23 3.08 -11.09
N PHE A 51 1.41 3.50 -12.06
CA PHE A 51 -0.04 3.53 -11.94
C PHE A 51 -0.63 2.13 -11.71
N LEU A 52 -0.18 1.12 -12.46
CA LEU A 52 -0.63 -0.27 -12.28
C LEU A 52 -0.23 -0.83 -10.92
N LYS A 53 0.96 -0.47 -10.42
CA LYS A 53 1.42 -0.87 -9.09
C LYS A 53 0.56 -0.25 -7.99
N GLU A 54 0.20 1.02 -8.11
CA GLU A 54 -0.66 1.72 -7.15
C GLU A 54 -2.12 1.25 -7.21
N ASN A 55 -2.60 0.85 -8.39
CA ASN A 55 -3.94 0.29 -8.57
C ASN A 55 -4.00 -1.24 -8.37
N SER A 56 -2.89 -1.86 -8.01
CA SER A 56 -2.82 -3.29 -7.76
C SER A 56 -3.75 -3.70 -6.62
N ALA A 57 -4.25 -4.94 -6.67
CA ALA A 57 -5.06 -5.50 -5.61
C ALA A 57 -4.34 -5.44 -4.24
N GLU A 58 -3.01 -5.58 -4.26
CA GLU A 58 -2.17 -5.49 -3.07
C GLU A 58 -2.18 -4.09 -2.46
N ALA A 59 -2.05 -3.03 -3.27
CA ALA A 59 -2.12 -1.65 -2.80
C ALA A 59 -3.49 -1.34 -2.19
N LYS A 60 -4.58 -1.76 -2.85
CA LYS A 60 -5.94 -1.62 -2.31
C LYS A 60 -6.13 -2.36 -0.99
N GLU A 61 -5.54 -3.54 -0.84
CA GLU A 61 -5.57 -4.26 0.44
C GLU A 61 -4.80 -3.52 1.54
N ARG A 62 -3.64 -2.94 1.22
CA ARG A 62 -2.85 -2.17 2.19
C ARG A 62 -3.63 -0.97 2.74
N TYR A 63 -4.32 -0.20 1.90
CA TYR A 63 -5.08 0.98 2.35
C TYR A 63 -6.21 0.67 3.35
N ARG A 64 -6.79 -0.53 3.30
CA ARG A 64 -7.83 -1.01 4.23
C ARG A 64 -7.29 -1.92 5.33
N SER A 65 -5.97 -2.07 5.43
CA SER A 65 -5.32 -2.89 6.44
C SER A 65 -4.78 -2.05 7.58
N LEU A 66 -4.86 -2.58 8.79
CA LEU A 66 -4.25 -2.03 9.99
C LEU A 66 -3.33 -3.06 10.62
N VAL A 67 -2.27 -2.59 11.27
CA VAL A 67 -1.40 -3.44 12.09
C VAL A 67 -1.51 -3.00 13.54
N ILE A 68 -1.94 -3.94 14.38
CA ILE A 68 -2.13 -3.75 15.82
C ILE A 68 -0.94 -4.35 16.56
N PHE A 69 -0.41 -3.62 17.52
CA PHE A 69 0.68 -4.06 18.38
C PHE A 69 0.25 -4.17 19.84
N GLY A 70 0.92 -5.05 20.58
CA GLY A 70 0.75 -5.17 22.04
C GLY A 70 -0.37 -6.10 22.50
N LEU A 71 -1.15 -6.69 21.58
CA LEU A 71 -2.16 -7.69 21.94
C LEU A 71 -1.50 -8.94 22.54
N PRO A 72 -2.05 -9.53 23.62
CA PRO A 72 -1.52 -10.76 24.20
C PRO A 72 -1.49 -11.88 23.16
N GLU A 73 -0.51 -12.77 23.26
CA GLU A 73 -0.40 -13.91 22.34
C GLU A 73 -1.44 -14.97 22.73
N PRO A 74 -2.19 -15.55 21.76
CA PRO A 74 -3.23 -16.52 22.08
C PRO A 74 -2.63 -17.79 22.68
N ILE A 75 -3.24 -18.29 23.75
CA ILE A 75 -2.71 -19.37 24.59
C ILE A 75 -3.27 -20.73 24.15
N ALA A 76 -4.32 -20.74 23.31
CA ALA A 76 -4.98 -21.96 22.90
C ALA A 76 -4.05 -22.98 22.22
N SER A 77 -4.31 -24.26 22.46
CA SER A 77 -3.44 -25.36 22.03
C SER A 77 -3.55 -25.61 20.52
N THR A 78 -4.73 -25.42 19.93
CA THR A 78 -4.94 -25.63 18.49
C THR A 78 -4.85 -24.33 17.68
N PRO A 79 -4.39 -24.37 16.41
CA PRO A 79 -4.36 -23.20 15.55
C PRO A 79 -5.73 -22.55 15.34
N SER A 80 -6.79 -23.35 15.21
CA SER A 80 -8.15 -22.86 14.98
C SER A 80 -8.68 -22.07 16.18
N GLU A 81 -8.45 -22.58 17.40
CA GLU A 81 -8.85 -21.87 18.62
C GLU A 81 -8.07 -20.57 18.81
N ARG A 82 -6.78 -20.54 18.46
CA ARG A 82 -5.97 -19.31 18.53
C ARG A 82 -6.50 -18.23 17.59
N ILE A 83 -6.94 -18.60 16.39
CA ILE A 83 -7.56 -17.66 15.45
C ILE A 83 -8.88 -17.11 16.02
N GLU A 84 -9.66 -17.97 16.68
CA GLU A 84 -10.94 -17.55 17.28
C GLU A 84 -10.75 -16.66 18.52
N GLU A 85 -9.72 -16.91 19.31
CA GLU A 85 -9.30 -16.05 20.42
C GLU A 85 -8.88 -14.66 19.95
N ASP A 86 -8.06 -14.58 18.88
CA ASP A 86 -7.68 -13.33 18.24
C ASP A 86 -8.92 -12.58 17.70
N LYS A 87 -9.84 -13.29 17.01
CA LYS A 87 -11.09 -12.69 16.51
C LYS A 87 -11.92 -12.09 17.64
N ARG A 88 -12.13 -12.83 18.72
CA ARG A 88 -12.91 -12.35 19.88
C ARG A 88 -12.28 -11.11 20.49
N THR A 89 -10.96 -11.10 20.64
CA THR A 89 -10.21 -9.96 21.18
C THR A 89 -10.39 -8.73 20.30
N ILE A 90 -10.32 -8.90 18.97
CA ILE A 90 -10.53 -7.79 18.02
C ILE A 90 -11.98 -7.31 18.04
N THR A 91 -12.97 -8.20 18.08
CA THR A 91 -14.37 -7.79 18.17
C THR A 91 -14.62 -6.96 19.43
N GLN A 92 -14.11 -7.40 20.59
CA GLN A 92 -14.21 -6.63 21.83
C GLN A 92 -13.53 -5.25 21.72
N LEU A 93 -12.35 -5.19 21.10
CA LEU A 93 -11.65 -3.92 20.88
C LEU A 93 -12.47 -2.97 19.98
N LEU A 94 -13.11 -3.48 18.94
CA LEU A 94 -13.96 -2.68 18.05
C LEU A 94 -15.22 -2.18 18.77
N ASP A 95 -15.83 -3.03 19.60
CA ASP A 95 -16.97 -2.67 20.44
C ASP A 95 -16.60 -1.57 21.45
N GLU A 96 -15.41 -1.66 22.08
CA GLU A 96 -14.90 -0.63 23.00
C GLU A 96 -14.62 0.72 22.31
N LEU A 97 -14.26 0.68 21.03
CA LEU A 97 -14.04 1.88 20.21
C LEU A 97 -15.33 2.42 19.59
N ASP A 98 -16.48 1.77 19.81
CA ASP A 98 -17.77 2.09 19.20
C ASP A 98 -17.69 2.12 17.66
N VAL A 99 -16.90 1.22 17.07
CA VAL A 99 -16.72 1.13 15.62
C VAL A 99 -17.40 -0.12 15.08
N GLU A 100 -18.50 0.07 14.37
CA GLU A 100 -19.17 -1.00 13.64
C GLU A 100 -18.37 -1.38 12.37
N ALA A 101 -17.40 -2.27 12.53
CA ALA A 101 -16.60 -2.81 11.45
C ALA A 101 -16.57 -4.34 11.48
N VAL A 102 -16.69 -4.94 10.29
CA VAL A 102 -16.53 -6.39 10.10
C VAL A 102 -15.22 -6.65 9.37
N PRO A 103 -14.17 -7.12 10.07
CA PRO A 103 -12.92 -7.44 9.42
C PRO A 103 -13.07 -8.58 8.41
N THR A 104 -12.45 -8.42 7.25
CA THR A 104 -12.39 -9.44 6.20
C THR A 104 -11.34 -10.52 6.52
N ALA A 105 -10.22 -10.13 7.14
CA ALA A 105 -9.19 -11.06 7.55
C ALA A 105 -8.48 -10.60 8.82
N ILE A 106 -8.18 -11.55 9.70
CA ILE A 106 -7.44 -11.34 10.95
C ILE A 106 -6.35 -12.40 11.00
N TYR A 107 -5.09 -11.98 11.08
CA TYR A 107 -3.97 -12.91 11.20
C TYR A 107 -2.75 -12.25 11.85
N ARG A 108 -1.99 -13.05 12.60
CA ARG A 108 -0.70 -12.61 13.16
C ARG A 108 0.40 -12.68 12.10
N LEU A 109 1.16 -11.59 12.00
CA LEU A 109 2.36 -11.51 11.19
C LEU A 109 3.48 -12.33 11.85
N LEU A 110 4.43 -12.82 11.05
CA LEU A 110 5.60 -13.50 11.57
C LEU A 110 6.37 -12.57 12.51
N SER A 111 6.75 -13.10 13.68
CA SER A 111 7.58 -12.34 14.62
C SER A 111 8.97 -12.18 14.03
N ASN A 112 9.47 -10.94 13.98
CA ASN A 112 10.91 -10.74 13.98
C ASN A 112 11.38 -11.19 15.36
N LYS A 113 11.92 -12.42 15.45
CA LYS A 113 12.55 -12.98 16.64
C LYS A 113 13.76 -12.11 17.02
N SER A 114 13.53 -10.97 17.64
CA SER A 114 14.57 -10.31 18.41
C SER A 114 14.64 -11.09 19.73
N PHE A 115 15.71 -11.86 19.86
CA PHE A 115 15.93 -12.82 20.96
C PHE A 115 15.94 -12.16 22.35
N ASP A 116 16.01 -10.84 22.43
CA ASP A 116 16.23 -10.12 23.69
C ASP A 116 14.95 -9.83 24.48
N LYS A 117 13.75 -9.83 23.86
CA LYS A 117 12.46 -9.62 24.56
C LYS A 117 11.33 -10.38 23.86
N PRO A 118 10.62 -11.31 24.53
CA PRO A 118 9.42 -11.92 23.96
C PRO A 118 8.36 -10.83 23.83
N ARG A 119 8.16 -10.34 22.61
CA ARG A 119 7.05 -9.45 22.27
C ARG A 119 5.97 -10.27 21.59
N PRO A 120 4.69 -10.03 21.89
CA PRO A 120 3.62 -10.64 21.13
C PRO A 120 3.72 -10.25 19.67
N ARG A 121 3.29 -11.15 18.78
CA ARG A 121 3.28 -10.91 17.34
C ARG A 121 2.34 -9.76 17.00
N LEU A 122 2.70 -9.03 15.95
CA LEU A 122 1.82 -8.05 15.34
C LEU A 122 0.63 -8.75 14.72
N LEU A 123 -0.55 -8.16 14.85
CA LEU A 123 -1.77 -8.68 14.24
C LEU A 123 -2.18 -7.75 13.10
N LYS A 124 -2.29 -8.31 11.89
CA LYS A 124 -2.81 -7.61 10.72
C LYS A 124 -4.32 -7.81 10.65
N LEU A 125 -5.02 -6.70 10.54
CA LEU A 125 -6.45 -6.58 10.42
C LEU A 125 -6.77 -6.03 9.03
N VAL A 126 -7.51 -6.77 8.21
CA VAL A 126 -7.96 -6.29 6.89
C VAL A 126 -9.45 -5.98 7.00
N LEU A 127 -9.83 -4.74 6.72
CA LEU A 127 -11.20 -4.27 6.81
C LEU A 127 -11.92 -4.37 5.45
N SER A 128 -13.24 -4.26 5.47
CA SER A 128 -14.02 -4.28 4.22
C SER A 128 -13.75 -3.04 3.38
N THR A 129 -13.57 -1.88 4.03
CA THR A 129 -13.40 -0.58 3.37
C THR A 129 -12.23 0.22 3.98
N SER A 130 -11.67 1.15 3.21
CA SER A 130 -10.64 2.09 3.70
C SER A 130 -11.21 3.16 4.63
N ALA A 131 -12.51 3.45 4.57
CA ALA A 131 -13.16 4.36 5.51
C ALA A 131 -13.10 3.80 6.95
N GLN A 132 -13.28 2.48 7.11
CA GLN A 132 -13.16 1.83 8.42
C GLN A 132 -11.72 1.91 8.97
N SER A 133 -10.69 1.79 8.12
CA SER A 133 -9.30 1.92 8.59
C SER A 133 -8.99 3.36 9.03
N GLU A 134 -9.52 4.35 8.31
CA GLU A 134 -9.37 5.76 8.63
C GLU A 134 -10.05 6.12 9.97
N ILE A 135 -11.31 5.71 10.16
CA ILE A 135 -12.05 5.92 11.41
C ILE A 135 -11.31 5.31 12.60
N LEU A 136 -10.78 4.09 12.45
CA LEU A 136 -10.01 3.44 13.53
C LEU A 136 -8.70 4.16 13.82
N CYS A 137 -8.00 4.66 12.79
CA CYS A 137 -6.81 5.49 13.00
C CYS A 137 -7.13 6.81 13.69
N GLU A 138 -8.26 7.44 13.37
CA GLU A 138 -8.71 8.67 14.02
C GLU A 138 -9.13 8.44 15.47
N ALA A 139 -9.93 7.39 15.72
CA ALA A 139 -10.31 6.97 17.07
C ALA A 139 -9.08 6.67 17.92
N GLN A 140 -8.07 6.01 17.36
CA GLN A 140 -6.82 5.75 18.06
C GLN A 140 -6.05 7.05 18.40
N ARG A 141 -5.98 8.02 17.48
CA ARG A 141 -5.32 9.31 17.75
C ARG A 141 -6.04 10.04 18.88
N SER A 142 -7.36 10.13 18.79
CA SER A 142 -8.21 10.71 19.84
C SER A 142 -8.00 10.00 21.19
N TRP A 143 -7.94 8.66 21.20
CA TRP A 143 -7.70 7.88 22.40
C TRP A 143 -6.30 8.11 22.98
N LEU A 144 -5.26 8.20 22.14
CA LEU A 144 -3.91 8.54 22.57
C LEU A 144 -3.83 9.97 23.12
N ASP A 145 -4.57 10.92 22.56
CA ASP A 145 -4.64 12.29 23.07
C ASP A 145 -5.35 12.34 24.42
N LEU A 146 -6.44 11.58 24.60
CA LEU A 146 -7.12 11.40 25.88
C LEU A 146 -6.24 10.69 26.92
N LEU A 147 -5.42 9.73 26.50
CA LEU A 147 -4.46 9.06 27.38
C LEU A 147 -3.23 9.92 27.68
N ASN A 148 -2.78 10.78 26.75
CA ASN A 148 -1.74 11.76 27.02
C ASN A 148 -2.23 12.83 27.99
N PHE A 149 -3.51 13.19 27.91
CA PHE A 149 -4.20 14.01 28.91
C PHE A 149 -4.33 13.29 30.26
N ARG A 150 -4.63 11.98 30.26
CA ARG A 150 -4.72 11.14 31.47
C ARG A 150 -3.40 10.58 31.99
N ARG A 151 -2.28 10.78 31.28
CA ARG A 151 -0.91 10.31 31.61
C ARG A 151 -0.33 10.92 32.88
N SER A 152 -1.10 11.74 33.59
CA SER A 152 -0.91 11.98 35.03
C SER A 152 -1.12 10.72 35.88
N LEU A 153 -1.71 9.65 35.35
CA LEU A 153 -1.94 8.36 36.03
C LEU A 153 -1.65 7.18 35.08
N TYR A 154 -0.84 6.24 35.55
CA TYR A 154 -0.22 5.12 34.82
C TYR A 154 -1.23 4.17 34.12
N PHE A 155 -1.11 3.97 32.80
CA PHE A 155 -1.68 2.83 32.07
C PHE A 155 -0.74 2.36 30.92
N PRO A 156 -0.68 1.06 30.60
CA PRO A 156 0.23 0.51 29.58
C PRO A 156 -0.27 0.80 28.15
N PHE A 157 0.68 1.06 27.25
CA PHE A 157 0.48 1.55 25.87
C PHE A 157 -0.07 0.48 24.92
N PHE A 158 -1.29 0.68 24.42
CA PHE A 158 -1.77 0.07 23.17
C PHE A 158 -1.77 1.11 22.05
N GLY A 159 -1.45 0.68 20.84
CA GLY A 159 -1.63 1.50 19.65
C GLY A 159 -1.77 0.63 18.41
N ALA A 160 -2.41 1.18 17.40
CA ALA A 160 -2.36 0.69 16.03
C ALA A 160 -1.46 1.62 15.20
N ARG A 161 -0.98 1.17 14.06
CA ARG A 161 -0.29 2.04 13.11
C ARG A 161 -0.72 1.64 11.71
N MET A 162 -1.09 2.63 10.92
CA MET A 162 -1.33 2.45 9.48
C MET A 162 0.02 2.09 8.82
N VAL A 163 0.02 1.06 7.99
CA VAL A 163 1.22 0.54 7.29
C VAL A 163 1.10 0.78 5.80
#